data_AF-A0A920B1E8-F1
#
_entry.id   AF-A0A920B1E8-F1
#
_cell.length_a   1.000
_cell.length_b   1.000
_cell.length_c   1.000
_cell.angle_alpha   90.00
_cell.angle_beta   90.00
_cell.angle_gamma   90.00
#
_symmetry.space_group_name_H-M   'P 1'
#
loop_
_entity.id
_entity.type
_entity.pdbx_description
1 polymer ?
#
loop_
_entity_poly.entity_id
_entity_poly.type
_entity_poly.pdbx_seq_one_letter_code
_entity_poly.pdbx_strand_id
1 'polypeptide(L)'
;MNFVKIKTVNQSSLKDSQQEQHNNEMYINLDQIISFEYDDLDIKNSKSEDQKYYQIILKYSKGAVLDFIVIKKYFYKIKTVLDINSV
;
A
#
# COMPACT_ATOMS: atom_id res chain seq x y z
N MET A 1 -17.79 4.85 8.28
CA MET A 1 -16.74 5.39 7.39
C MET A 1 -15.39 5.14 8.03
N ASN A 2 -14.88 3.91 7.90
CA ASN A 2 -13.56 3.53 8.36
C ASN A 2 -12.52 3.88 7.30
N PHE A 3 -11.72 4.93 7.55
CA PHE A 3 -10.62 5.33 6.67
C PHE A 3 -9.27 5.03 7.29
N VAL A 4 -8.35 4.46 6.49
CA VAL A 4 -6.95 4.29 6.88
C VAL A 4 -6.07 5.20 6.06
N LYS A 5 -5.34 6.08 6.76
CA LYS A 5 -4.28 6.90 6.17
C LYS A 5 -3.00 6.07 6.01
N ILE A 6 -2.49 6.00 4.79
CA ILE A 6 -1.24 5.34 4.42
C ILE A 6 -0.31 6.27 3.63
N LYS A 7 0.97 5.92 3.54
CA LYS A 7 1.88 6.50 2.55
C LYS A 7 2.15 5.47 1.46
N THR A 8 1.97 5.90 0.22
CA THR A 8 2.27 5.12 -0.98
C THR A 8 3.63 5.49 -1.54
N VAL A 9 4.17 4.60 -2.35
CA VAL A 9 5.44 4.78 -3.05
C VAL A 9 5.14 4.76 -4.54
N ASN A 10 5.69 5.72 -5.28
CA ASN A 10 5.56 5.73 -6.73
C ASN A 10 6.56 4.73 -7.35
N GLN A 11 6.11 3.94 -8.33
CA GLN A 11 6.99 3.00 -9.05
C GLN A 11 8.17 3.70 -9.75
N SER A 12 7.96 4.92 -10.25
CA SER A 12 9.03 5.74 -10.84
C SER A 12 10.09 6.13 -9.80
N SER A 13 9.65 6.57 -8.61
CA SER A 13 10.52 6.94 -7.50
C SER A 13 11.31 5.78 -6.88
N LEU A 14 10.97 4.53 -7.21
CA LEU A 14 11.72 3.35 -6.79
C LEU A 14 12.98 3.10 -7.65
N LYS A 15 13.01 3.59 -8.90
CA LYS A 15 14.13 3.41 -9.83
C LYS A 15 15.15 4.54 -9.72
N ASP A 16 14.69 5.75 -9.46
CA ASP A 16 15.56 6.92 -9.32
C ASP A 16 16.05 7.04 -7.88
N SER A 17 17.33 6.73 -7.67
CA SER A 17 18.02 6.82 -6.37
C SER A 17 18.20 8.27 -5.85
N GLN A 18 17.42 9.21 -6.36
CA GLN A 18 17.47 10.62 -6.01
C GLN A 18 16.05 11.13 -5.72
N GLN A 19 15.75 11.18 -4.42
CA GLN A 19 15.27 12.41 -3.80
C GLN A 19 13.97 12.99 -4.38
N GLU A 20 12.90 12.22 -4.39
CA GLU A 20 11.55 12.78 -4.33
C GLU A 20 10.66 11.85 -3.51
N GLN A 21 10.79 11.94 -2.18
CA GLN A 21 9.72 11.54 -1.27
C GLN A 21 8.54 12.50 -1.46
N HIS A 22 7.89 12.43 -2.62
CA HIS A 22 6.54 12.95 -2.76
C HIS A 22 5.71 12.24 -1.70
N ASN A 23 5.26 12.99 -0.68
CA ASN A 23 4.37 12.51 0.36
C ASN A 23 3.02 12.14 -0.28
N ASN A 24 2.96 11.00 -0.96
CA ASN A 24 1.72 10.47 -1.53
C ASN A 24 0.94 9.78 -0.42
N GLU A 25 0.39 10.61 0.47
CA GLU A 25 -0.55 10.18 1.48
C GLU A 25 -1.88 9.85 0.80
N MET A 26 -2.41 8.68 1.11
CA MET A 26 -3.67 8.19 0.57
C MET A 26 -4.58 7.75 1.71
N TYR A 27 -5.88 8.04 1.55
CA TYR A 27 -6.92 7.58 2.47
C TYR A 27 -7.70 6.45 1.80
N ILE A 28 -7.67 5.28 2.42
CA ILE A 28 -8.39 4.09 1.94
C ILE A 28 -9.69 3.98 2.74
N ASN A 29 -10.84 4.00 2.06
CA ASN A 29 -12.10 3.62 2.67
C ASN A 29 -12.17 2.10 2.76
N LEU A 30 -12.37 1.54 3.95
CA LEU A 30 -12.43 0.11 4.16
C LEU A 30 -13.84 -0.46 4.02
N ASP A 31 -14.88 0.35 4.26
CA ASP A 31 -16.27 -0.13 4.34
C ASP A 31 -16.81 -0.69 3.01
N GLN A 32 -16.12 -0.44 1.90
CA GLN A 32 -16.57 -0.79 0.55
C GLN A 32 -15.63 -1.79 -0.15
N ILE A 33 -14.59 -2.27 0.53
CA ILE A 33 -13.62 -3.22 -0.02
C ILE A 33 -14.26 -4.61 -0.06
N ILE A 34 -14.22 -5.25 -1.22
CA ILE A 34 -14.72 -6.61 -1.45
C ILE A 34 -13.59 -7.62 -1.71
N SER A 35 -12.41 -7.15 -2.12
CA SER A 35 -11.21 -7.99 -2.26
C SER A 35 -9.95 -7.19 -1.89
N PHE A 36 -9.02 -7.87 -1.23
CA PHE A 36 -7.69 -7.42 -0.87
C PHE A 36 -6.67 -8.42 -1.40
N GLU A 37 -5.92 -8.02 -2.42
CA GLU A 37 -4.85 -8.81 -3.04
C GLU A 37 -3.52 -8.07 -2.84
N TYR A 38 -2.42 -8.81 -2.68
CA TYR A 38 -1.10 -8.21 -2.53
C TYR A 38 0.02 -9.11 -3.03
N ASP A 39 1.10 -8.48 -3.48
CA ASP A 39 2.34 -9.14 -3.90
C ASP A 39 3.55 -8.54 -3.19
N ASP A 40 4.50 -9.39 -2.81
CA ASP A 40 5.77 -8.99 -2.20
C ASP A 40 6.71 -8.43 -3.27
N LEU A 41 7.17 -7.19 -3.08
CA LEU A 41 8.14 -6.53 -3.95
C LEU A 41 9.48 -6.42 -3.21
N ASP A 42 10.42 -7.29 -3.61
CA ASP A 42 11.80 -7.24 -3.12
C ASP A 42 12.65 -6.33 -4.02
N ILE A 43 12.82 -5.07 -3.59
CA ILE A 43 13.58 -4.07 -4.34
C ILE A 43 14.96 -3.98 -3.71
N LYS A 44 15.96 -4.57 -4.37
CA LYS A 44 17.36 -4.51 -3.98
C LYS A 44 17.91 -3.10 -4.19
N ASN A 45 17.72 -2.21 -3.22
CA ASN A 45 18.36 -0.90 -3.20
C ASN A 45 19.64 -0.91 -2.35
N SER A 46 20.73 -0.42 -2.93
CA SER A 46 22.12 -0.67 -2.50
C SER A 46 22.60 0.06 -1.24
N LYS A 47 21.73 0.71 -0.44
CA LYS A 47 22.18 1.61 0.64
C LYS A 47 21.36 1.62 1.94
N SER A 48 20.34 0.80 2.11
CA SER A 48 19.52 0.74 3.34
C SER A 48 19.06 -0.69 3.55
N GLU A 49 19.07 -1.16 4.80
CA GLU A 49 18.46 -2.43 5.22
C GLU A 49 17.14 -2.68 4.49
N ASP A 50 17.01 -3.91 3.96
CA ASP A 50 15.83 -4.59 3.42
C ASP A 50 14.51 -3.80 3.53
N GLN A 51 14.34 -2.79 2.67
CA GLN A 51 13.03 -2.14 2.52
C GLN A 51 12.14 -3.08 1.71
N LYS A 52 11.37 -3.92 2.41
CA LYS A 52 10.31 -4.72 1.79
C LYS A 52 9.13 -3.83 1.41
N TYR A 53 8.78 -3.86 0.13
CA TYR A 53 7.60 -3.20 -0.42
C TYR A 53 6.53 -4.23 -0.72
N TYR A 54 5.28 -3.78 -0.79
CA TYR A 54 4.12 -4.59 -1.12
C TYR A 54 3.31 -3.83 -2.14
N GLN A 55 3.00 -4.46 -3.26
CA GLN A 55 1.95 -3.97 -4.16
C GLN A 55 0.62 -4.46 -3.61
N ILE A 56 -0.35 -3.56 -3.49
CA ILE A 56 -1.67 -3.85 -2.97
C ILE A 56 -2.70 -3.49 -4.03
N ILE A 57 -3.62 -4.42 -4.27
CA ILE A 57 -4.77 -4.24 -5.15
C ILE A 57 -6.05 -4.35 -4.29
N LEU A 58 -6.82 -3.27 -4.25
CA LEU A 58 -8.12 -3.20 -3.57
C LEU A 58 -9.25 -3.15 -4.59
N LYS A 59 -10.21 -4.07 -4.50
CA LYS A 59 -11.43 -4.03 -5.31
C LYS A 59 -12.59 -3.56 -4.44
N TYR A 60 -13.38 -2.63 -4.97
CA TYR A 60 -14.52 -2.02 -4.28
C TYR A 60 -15.85 -2.52 -4.83
N SER A 61 -16.89 -2.54 -4.00
CA SER A 61 -18.24 -2.96 -4.37
C SER A 61 -18.85 -2.18 -5.54
N LYS A 62 -18.38 -0.95 -5.78
CA LYS A 62 -18.79 -0.10 -6.91
C LYS A 62 -17.96 -0.28 -8.19
N GLY A 63 -17.11 -1.32 -8.24
CA GLY A 63 -16.24 -1.61 -9.40
C GLY A 63 -14.96 -0.78 -9.47
N ALA A 64 -14.71 0.12 -8.52
CA ALA A 64 -13.43 0.83 -8.44
C ALA A 64 -12.31 -0.13 -8.02
N VAL A 65 -11.13 0.05 -8.62
CA VAL A 65 -9.92 -0.70 -8.27
C VAL A 65 -8.81 0.28 -7.94
N LEU A 66 -8.13 0.06 -6.82
CA LEU A 66 -6.96 0.83 -6.40
C LEU A 66 -5.75 -0.09 -6.41
N ASP A 67 -4.72 0.30 -7.15
CA ASP A 67 -3.43 -0.40 -7.25
C ASP A 67 -2.32 0.56 -6.82
N PHE A 68 -1.60 0.21 -5.77
CA PHE A 68 -0.56 1.07 -5.20
C PHE A 68 0.48 0.28 -4.43
N ILE A 69 1.68 0.85 -4.28
CA ILE A 69 2.79 0.24 -3.54
C ILE A 69 2.93 0.91 -2.18
N VAL A 70 3.20 0.12 -1.15
CA VAL A 70 3.49 0.61 0.20
C VAL A 70 4.71 -0.08 0.80
N ILE A 71 5.31 0.56 1.81
CA ILE A 71 6.29 -0.13 2.66
C ILE A 71 5.60 -1.09 3.64
N LYS A 72 6.36 -2.08 4.11
CA LYS A 72 5.96 -3.09 5.12
C LYS A 72 5.07 -2.54 6.24
N LYS A 73 5.43 -1.40 6.85
CA LYS A 73 4.67 -0.79 7.95
C LYS A 73 3.21 -0.49 7.59
N TYR A 74 2.96 0.06 6.40
CA TYR A 74 1.60 0.44 5.98
C TYR A 74 0.82 -0.77 5.45
N PHE A 75 1.50 -1.76 4.87
CA PHE A 75 0.88 -3.04 4.52
C PHE A 75 0.22 -3.70 5.75
N TYR A 76 0.98 -3.89 6.84
CA TYR A 76 0.43 -4.49 8.06
C TYR A 76 -0.68 -3.63 8.67
N LYS A 77 -0.58 -2.31 8.58
CA LYS A 77 -1.65 -1.41 9.04
C LYS A 77 -2.96 -1.64 8.27
N ILE A 78 -2.92 -1.84 6.96
CA ILE A 78 -4.13 -2.13 6.17
C ILE A 78 -4.65 -3.53 6.54
N LYS A 79 -3.77 -4.54 6.52
CA LYS A 79 -4.12 -5.94 6.78
C LYS A 79 -4.79 -6.14 8.14
N THR A 80 -4.21 -5.59 9.21
CA THR A 80 -4.80 -5.69 10.55
C THR A 80 -6.20 -5.11 10.62
N VAL A 81 -6.47 -3.98 9.95
CA VAL A 81 -7.80 -3.38 10.00
C VAL A 81 -8.79 -4.19 9.16
N LEU A 82 -8.37 -4.75 8.03
CA LEU A 82 -9.23 -5.64 7.24
C LEU A 82 -9.57 -6.94 8.00
N ASP A 83 -8.58 -7.56 8.65
CA ASP A 83 -8.78 -8.80 9.43
C ASP A 83 -9.77 -8.59 10.59
N ILE A 84 -9.72 -7.43 11.28
CA ILE A 84 -10.67 -7.09 12.34
C ILE A 84 -12.10 -6.93 11.82
N ASN A 85 -12.28 -6.43 10.60
CA ASN A 85 -13.60 -6.18 10.02
C ASN A 85 -14.19 -7.39 9.27
N SER A 86 -13.50 -8.54 9.24
CA SER A 86 -13.97 -9.77 8.59
C SER A 86 -14.81 -10.69 9.50
N VAL A 87 -15.26 -10.19 10.67
CA VAL A 87 -16.04 -10.93 11.69
C VAL A 87 -17.54 -10.80 11.49
#